data_AF-A0A7V9FEK8-F1
#
_entry.id   AF-A0A7V9FEK8-F1
#
_cell.length_a   1.000
_cell.length_b   1.000
_cell.length_c   1.000
_cell.angle_alpha   90.00
_cell.angle_beta   90.00
_cell.angle_gamma   90.00
#
_symmetry.space_group_name_H-M   'P 1'
#
loop_
_entity.id
_entity.type
_entity.pdbx_description
1 polymer ?
#
loop_
_entity_poly.entity_id
_entity_poly.type
_entity_poly.pdbx_seq_one_letter_code
_entity_poly.pdbx_strand_id
1 'polypeptide(L)'
;MIETFAYLIGRSARNRLARQLRRLRQPRYSVALAAGLAYIWFIIAFQRPGPLAPEVLEARWLEPAVAVAVAALIAWAWIFAVERRVLAFTPAEVTFLFPAPISRRQLIHFKLLRRQLVILVNTLVWTLLLSPRRFDASAWLRAGGFWVLFTTLSLHRLAASYVRTSLSAHGLSAARRRVVSLAVLALVLLGAVWVASEAWAPLAAGWNAGIGPFLAAIGAALELPATRVVLAPFRAMIRPLVAESAGEWLGAMGSALVILALHYIWVVRSDAAFEAAAVEVSLRRVEALSDRFRKRRRPRAVRREPPPYRLAPVGPPAGAILWKNLVAVTRTGRPRGIAVTLAAGGIVVAALSFRSDDQVAEFVGWVAAMVGVFLFAVGPQWVRSDLRGDLSKLDLLRSYPIPARSLVAAEVASSTLVLSALQLGLLGLAYLAFLGNREMEPDLALRSAALAAAFVLLPAVNLLG
;
A
#
# COMPACT_ATOMS: atom_id res chain seq x y z
N MET A 1 -16.94 20.62 25.08
CA MET A 1 -15.65 20.17 24.50
C MET A 1 -15.81 19.29 23.27
N ILE A 2 -16.59 18.20 23.30
CA ILE A 2 -16.82 17.35 22.10
C ILE A 2 -17.40 18.18 20.94
N GLU A 3 -18.40 19.01 21.23
CA GLU A 3 -19.00 19.94 20.25
C GLU A 3 -17.97 20.92 19.66
N THR A 4 -17.08 21.48 20.50
CA THR A 4 -16.01 22.38 20.07
C THR A 4 -15.04 21.69 19.11
N PHE A 5 -14.67 20.44 19.40
CA PHE A 5 -13.84 19.63 18.53
C PHE A 5 -14.56 19.24 17.23
N ALA A 6 -15.83 18.85 17.32
CA ALA A 6 -16.65 18.56 16.15
C ALA A 6 -16.77 19.80 15.24
N TYR A 7 -16.97 20.98 15.83
CA TYR A 7 -16.97 22.27 15.13
C TYR A 7 -15.64 22.54 14.42
N LEU A 8 -14.51 22.40 15.13
CA LEU A 8 -13.17 22.63 14.55
C LEU A 8 -12.87 21.64 13.41
N ILE A 9 -13.22 20.37 13.59
CA ILE A 9 -13.05 19.30 12.59
C ILE A 9 -13.93 19.61 11.37
N GLY A 10 -15.20 19.94 11.57
CA GLY A 10 -16.16 20.27 10.52
C GLY A 10 -15.72 21.49 9.72
N ARG A 11 -15.32 22.59 10.38
CA ARG A 11 -14.79 23.80 9.73
C ARG A 11 -13.50 23.50 8.97
N SER A 12 -12.60 22.70 9.53
CA SER A 12 -11.36 22.30 8.87
C SER A 12 -11.61 21.45 7.62
N ALA A 13 -12.56 20.51 7.69
CA ALA A 13 -12.99 19.69 6.57
C ALA A 13 -13.62 20.54 5.47
N ARG A 14 -14.58 21.42 5.83
CA ARG A 14 -15.22 22.36 4.89
C ARG A 14 -14.20 23.27 4.21
N ASN A 15 -13.25 23.84 4.95
CA ASN A 15 -12.21 24.70 4.40
C ASN A 15 -11.23 23.93 3.50
N ARG A 16 -10.97 22.65 3.79
CA ARG A 16 -10.17 21.79 2.91
C ARG A 16 -10.93 21.50 1.62
N LEU A 17 -12.19 21.12 1.72
CA LEU A 17 -13.05 20.84 0.57
C LEU A 17 -13.20 22.08 -0.31
N ALA A 18 -13.51 23.25 0.27
CA ALA A 18 -13.59 24.51 -0.47
C ALA A 18 -12.29 24.84 -1.22
N ARG A 19 -11.13 24.59 -0.62
CA ARG A 19 -9.83 24.75 -1.29
C ARG A 19 -9.62 23.75 -2.43
N GLN A 20 -10.05 22.50 -2.26
CA GLN A 20 -9.98 21.49 -3.33
C GLN A 20 -10.94 21.83 -4.48
N LEU A 21 -12.17 22.25 -4.19
CA LEU A 21 -13.14 22.70 -5.19
C LEU A 21 -12.63 23.93 -5.97
N ARG A 22 -12.01 24.90 -5.29
CA ARG A 22 -11.37 26.04 -5.98
C ARG A 22 -10.25 25.60 -6.94
N ARG A 23 -9.55 24.50 -6.67
CA ARG A 23 -8.55 23.96 -7.60
C ARG A 23 -9.17 23.39 -8.86
N LEU A 24 -10.41 22.91 -8.82
CA LEU A 24 -11.12 22.41 -10.01
C LEU A 24 -11.34 23.49 -11.08
N ARG A 25 -11.16 24.78 -10.73
CA ARG A 25 -11.10 25.87 -11.73
C ARG A 25 -9.91 25.75 -12.68
N GLN A 26 -8.87 24.98 -12.34
CA GLN A 26 -7.76 24.71 -13.24
C GLN A 26 -8.04 23.42 -14.03
N PRO A 27 -7.94 23.42 -15.38
CA PRO A 27 -8.30 22.29 -16.23
C PRO A 27 -7.64 20.97 -15.81
N ARG A 28 -6.37 21.02 -15.41
CA ARG A 28 -5.63 19.82 -14.94
C ARG A 28 -6.32 19.08 -13.79
N TYR A 29 -6.99 19.80 -12.88
CA TYR A 29 -7.62 19.21 -11.71
C TYR A 29 -9.05 18.76 -11.99
N SER A 30 -9.78 19.45 -12.88
CA SER A 30 -11.10 19.00 -13.32
C SER A 30 -11.00 17.73 -14.17
N VAL A 31 -10.05 17.67 -15.12
CA VAL A 31 -9.80 16.46 -15.93
C VAL A 31 -9.38 15.28 -15.06
N ALA A 32 -8.46 15.47 -14.11
CA ALA A 32 -8.06 14.41 -13.20
C ALA A 32 -9.22 13.93 -12.31
N LEU A 33 -10.09 14.83 -11.84
CA LEU A 33 -11.28 14.45 -11.09
C LEU A 33 -12.26 13.68 -11.97
N ALA A 34 -12.53 14.16 -13.19
CA ALA A 34 -13.42 13.50 -14.13
C ALA A 34 -12.92 12.09 -14.48
N ALA A 35 -11.63 11.93 -14.79
CA ALA A 35 -11.02 10.62 -15.02
C ALA A 35 -11.11 9.71 -13.80
N GLY A 36 -10.84 10.23 -12.60
CA GLY A 36 -10.97 9.46 -11.35
C GLY A 36 -12.40 9.03 -11.05
N LEU A 37 -13.38 9.93 -11.28
CA LEU A 37 -14.80 9.61 -11.14
C LEU A 37 -15.27 8.63 -12.22
N ALA A 38 -14.80 8.77 -13.46
CA ALA A 38 -15.08 7.83 -14.55
C ALA A 38 -14.48 6.45 -14.25
N TYR A 39 -13.30 6.38 -13.66
CA TYR A 39 -12.68 5.14 -13.21
C TYR A 39 -13.46 4.47 -12.06
N ILE A 40 -13.84 5.24 -11.04
CA ILE A 40 -14.67 4.74 -9.94
C ILE A 40 -16.05 4.31 -10.49
N TRP A 41 -16.65 5.10 -11.36
CA TRP A 41 -17.90 4.77 -12.03
C TRP A 41 -17.73 3.51 -12.89
N PHE A 42 -16.64 3.34 -13.61
CA PHE A 42 -16.38 2.15 -14.41
C PHE A 42 -16.27 0.90 -13.52
N ILE A 43 -15.50 0.97 -12.43
CA ILE A 43 -15.43 -0.11 -11.44
C ILE A 43 -16.83 -0.42 -10.91
N ILE A 44 -17.58 0.58 -10.50
CA ILE A 44 -18.93 0.37 -9.97
C ILE A 44 -19.82 -0.21 -11.10
N ALA A 45 -19.99 0.45 -12.22
CA ALA A 45 -20.90 0.05 -13.29
C ALA A 45 -20.58 -1.34 -13.88
N PHE A 46 -19.30 -1.67 -14.07
CA PHE A 46 -18.87 -2.86 -14.83
C PHE A 46 -18.27 -3.98 -13.98
N GLN A 47 -17.68 -3.71 -12.81
CA GLN A 47 -17.41 -4.78 -11.86
C GLN A 47 -18.70 -5.11 -11.10
N ARG A 48 -19.63 -5.78 -11.78
CA ARG A 48 -20.53 -6.65 -11.03
C ARG A 48 -19.64 -7.78 -10.51
N PRO A 49 -19.54 -8.04 -9.20
CA PRO A 49 -19.07 -9.35 -8.81
C PRO A 49 -19.96 -10.33 -9.57
N GLY A 50 -19.38 -11.04 -10.55
CA GLY A 50 -20.10 -12.11 -11.21
C GLY A 50 -20.64 -13.04 -10.12
N PRO A 51 -21.69 -13.83 -10.37
CA PRO A 51 -21.92 -14.98 -9.52
C PRO A 51 -20.57 -15.72 -9.47
N LEU A 52 -19.88 -15.62 -8.34
CA LEU A 52 -18.74 -16.46 -8.06
C LEU A 52 -19.27 -17.88 -8.31
N ALA A 53 -18.52 -18.70 -9.04
CA ALA A 53 -18.92 -20.08 -9.28
C ALA A 53 -19.39 -20.67 -7.93
N PRO A 54 -20.51 -21.41 -7.85
CA PRO A 54 -21.06 -21.91 -6.60
C PRO A 54 -20.00 -22.56 -5.70
N GLU A 55 -19.01 -23.24 -6.29
CA GLU A 55 -17.85 -23.85 -5.62
C GLU A 55 -16.94 -22.86 -4.85
N VAL A 56 -16.85 -21.59 -5.26
CA VAL A 56 -16.07 -20.54 -4.56
C VAL A 56 -16.89 -19.85 -3.47
N LEU A 57 -18.23 -19.84 -3.57
CA LEU A 57 -19.12 -19.34 -2.52
C LEU A 57 -19.37 -20.38 -1.42
N GLU A 58 -19.27 -21.68 -1.75
CA GLU A 58 -19.23 -22.78 -0.77
C GLU A 58 -17.91 -22.88 0.00
N ALA A 59 -16.94 -22.00 -0.30
CA ALA A 59 -15.63 -21.94 0.34
C ALA A 59 -15.73 -21.58 1.83
N ARG A 60 -15.99 -22.59 2.68
CA ARG A 60 -15.85 -22.55 4.14
C ARG A 60 -14.51 -21.95 4.62
N TRP A 61 -13.51 -21.90 3.73
CA TRP A 61 -12.19 -21.35 4.00
C TRP A 61 -12.04 -19.83 3.80
N LEU A 62 -13.03 -19.11 3.22
CA LEU A 62 -12.91 -17.68 2.93
C LEU A 62 -12.80 -16.83 4.21
N GLU A 63 -13.72 -17.01 5.17
CA GLU A 63 -13.67 -16.30 6.46
C GLU A 63 -12.31 -16.52 7.16
N PRO A 64 -11.80 -17.75 7.34
CA PRO A 64 -10.50 -17.94 7.95
C PRO A 64 -9.33 -17.41 7.12
N ALA A 65 -9.37 -17.49 5.79
CA ALA A 65 -8.31 -16.92 4.95
C ALA A 65 -8.22 -15.39 5.14
N VAL A 66 -9.36 -14.70 5.19
CA VAL A 66 -9.40 -13.25 5.49
C VAL A 66 -8.95 -12.99 6.93
N ALA A 67 -9.27 -13.88 7.89
CA ALA A 67 -8.80 -13.77 9.27
C ALA A 67 -7.28 -13.89 9.38
N VAL A 68 -6.67 -14.81 8.63
CA VAL A 68 -5.21 -14.91 8.50
C VAL A 68 -4.64 -13.63 7.88
N ALA A 69 -5.25 -13.09 6.83
CA ALA A 69 -4.79 -11.84 6.22
C ALA A 69 -4.84 -10.65 7.21
N VAL A 70 -5.91 -10.55 8.00
CA VAL A 70 -6.04 -9.52 9.06
C VAL A 70 -5.01 -9.74 10.18
N ALA A 71 -4.80 -10.99 10.61
CA ALA A 71 -3.77 -11.33 11.59
C ALA A 71 -2.36 -10.97 11.08
N ALA A 72 -2.06 -11.28 9.83
CA ALA A 72 -0.80 -10.94 9.18
C ALA A 72 -0.61 -9.41 9.07
N LEU A 73 -1.66 -8.65 8.72
CA LEU A 73 -1.62 -7.18 8.71
C LEU A 73 -1.36 -6.59 10.10
N ILE A 74 -1.88 -7.22 11.15
CA ILE A 74 -1.65 -6.84 12.54
C ILE A 74 -0.22 -7.17 12.96
N ALA A 75 0.26 -8.38 12.68
CA ALA A 75 1.65 -8.78 12.94
C ALA A 75 2.66 -7.89 12.20
N TRP A 76 2.35 -7.55 10.95
CA TRP A 76 3.16 -6.63 10.14
C TRP A 76 3.33 -5.27 10.81
N ALA A 77 2.30 -4.76 11.51
CA ALA A 77 2.39 -3.49 12.23
C ALA A 77 3.35 -3.53 13.44
N TRP A 78 3.59 -4.72 14.01
CA TRP A 78 4.57 -4.91 15.07
C TRP A 78 6.00 -5.03 14.51
N ILE A 79 6.18 -5.80 13.44
CA ILE A 79 7.49 -6.04 12.81
C ILE A 79 8.00 -4.75 12.15
N PHE A 80 7.21 -4.15 11.27
CA PHE A 80 7.63 -2.99 10.50
C PHE A 80 7.20 -1.71 11.23
N ALA A 81 8.14 -0.79 11.42
CA ALA A 81 7.89 0.52 12.02
C ALA A 81 7.10 1.42 11.07
N VAL A 82 5.80 1.16 10.88
CA VAL A 82 4.94 2.03 10.08
C VAL A 82 4.61 3.28 10.89
N GLU A 83 5.49 4.27 10.76
CA GLU A 83 5.39 5.68 11.15
C GLU A 83 5.26 6.03 12.64
N ARG A 84 6.24 6.81 13.14
CA ARG A 84 6.17 7.59 14.39
C ARG A 84 5.11 8.72 14.38
N ARG A 85 4.18 8.72 13.42
CA ARG A 85 3.36 9.89 13.04
C ARG A 85 1.88 9.77 13.41
N VAL A 86 1.46 8.67 14.02
CA VAL A 86 0.03 8.35 14.17
C VAL A 86 -0.74 9.38 15.02
N LEU A 87 -0.05 10.22 15.80
CA LEU A 87 -0.62 11.38 16.51
C LEU A 87 0.21 12.65 16.40
N ALA A 88 0.99 12.80 15.32
CA ALA A 88 1.74 14.04 15.14
C ALA A 88 0.78 15.23 15.00
N PHE A 89 0.94 16.22 15.87
CA PHE A 89 0.25 17.49 15.74
C PHE A 89 0.88 18.29 14.59
N THR A 90 0.05 19.01 13.87
CA THR A 90 0.49 20.03 12.91
C THR A 90 0.99 21.25 13.68
N PRO A 91 1.89 22.07 13.11
CA PRO A 91 2.39 23.26 13.82
C PRO A 91 1.26 24.15 14.35
N ALA A 92 0.21 24.37 13.54
CA ALA A 92 -0.96 25.12 13.96
C ALA A 92 -1.69 24.49 15.15
N GLU A 93 -1.87 23.16 15.16
CA GLU A 93 -2.50 22.48 16.31
C GLU A 93 -1.66 22.60 17.57
N VAL A 94 -0.33 22.55 17.48
CA VAL A 94 0.55 22.77 18.65
C VAL A 94 0.37 24.20 19.17
N THR A 95 0.51 25.20 18.29
CA THR A 95 0.40 26.61 18.66
C THR A 95 -0.97 26.98 19.26
N PHE A 96 -2.07 26.39 18.80
CA PHE A 96 -3.41 26.77 19.25
C PHE A 96 -4.02 25.84 20.31
N LEU A 97 -3.70 24.53 20.30
CA LEU A 97 -4.33 23.57 21.22
C LEU A 97 -3.52 23.29 22.48
N PHE A 98 -2.19 23.44 22.45
CA PHE A 98 -1.34 23.15 23.60
C PHE A 98 -1.36 24.26 24.67
N PRO A 99 -1.44 25.57 24.34
CA PRO A 99 -1.59 26.60 25.36
C PRO A 99 -3.04 26.75 25.86
N ALA A 100 -4.01 26.13 25.19
CA ALA A 100 -5.40 26.15 25.62
C ALA A 100 -5.59 25.24 26.86
N PRO A 101 -6.56 25.52 27.75
CA PRO A 101 -6.85 24.71 28.93
C PRO A 101 -7.57 23.40 28.56
N ILE A 102 -6.90 22.56 27.78
CA ILE A 102 -7.40 21.30 27.24
C ILE A 102 -6.59 20.15 27.85
N SER A 103 -7.28 19.17 28.40
CA SER A 103 -6.61 18.01 28.97
C SER A 103 -6.01 17.10 27.90
N ARG A 104 -5.00 16.32 28.27
CA ARG A 104 -4.32 15.37 27.39
C ARG A 104 -5.30 14.35 26.80
N ARG A 105 -6.17 13.84 27.66
CA ARG A 105 -7.27 12.95 27.28
C ARG A 105 -8.13 13.61 26.20
N GLN A 106 -8.49 14.88 26.34
CA GLN A 106 -9.26 15.60 25.33
C GLN A 106 -8.52 15.74 23.98
N LEU A 107 -7.20 15.99 23.98
CA LEU A 107 -6.40 16.03 22.76
C LEU A 107 -6.35 14.67 22.03
N ILE A 108 -6.29 13.57 22.77
CA ILE A 108 -6.38 12.21 22.21
C ILE A 108 -7.75 12.00 21.56
N HIS A 109 -8.84 12.33 22.26
CA HIS A 109 -10.20 12.20 21.69
C HIS A 109 -10.36 13.05 20.44
N PHE A 110 -9.85 14.28 20.43
CA PHE A 110 -9.82 15.14 19.24
C PHE A 110 -9.12 14.45 18.05
N LYS A 111 -7.95 13.86 18.27
CA LYS A 111 -7.21 13.17 17.20
C LYS A 111 -7.90 11.90 16.73
N LEU A 112 -8.45 11.10 17.64
CA LEU A 112 -9.22 9.90 17.30
C LEU A 112 -10.46 10.28 16.49
N LEU A 113 -11.21 11.30 16.92
CA LEU A 113 -12.39 11.82 16.21
C LEU A 113 -12.02 12.36 14.82
N ARG A 114 -10.92 13.13 14.71
CA ARG A 114 -10.43 13.62 13.42
C ARG A 114 -10.07 12.49 12.46
N ARG A 115 -9.52 11.38 12.98
CA ARG A 115 -9.15 10.20 12.20
C ARG A 115 -10.37 9.46 11.64
N GLN A 116 -11.52 9.52 12.34
CA GLN A 116 -12.77 8.92 11.86
C GLN A 116 -13.19 9.44 10.50
N LEU A 117 -12.91 10.71 10.15
CA LEU A 117 -13.23 11.22 8.81
C LEU A 117 -12.58 10.42 7.68
N VAL A 118 -11.31 10.04 7.85
CA VAL A 118 -10.59 9.24 6.83
C VAL A 118 -11.06 7.79 6.86
N ILE A 119 -11.37 7.26 8.04
CA ILE A 119 -11.89 5.90 8.20
C ILE A 119 -13.26 5.78 7.52
N LEU A 120 -14.18 6.71 7.76
CA LEU A 120 -15.51 6.72 7.15
C LEU A 120 -15.47 6.80 5.62
N VAL A 121 -14.54 7.58 5.06
CA VAL A 121 -14.32 7.61 3.60
C VAL A 121 -13.84 6.24 3.09
N ASN A 122 -12.90 5.59 3.78
CA ASN A 122 -12.46 4.25 3.42
C ASN A 122 -13.59 3.22 3.57
N THR A 123 -14.37 3.28 4.65
CA THR A 123 -15.55 2.45 4.85
C THR A 123 -16.50 2.58 3.67
N LEU A 124 -16.84 3.81 3.26
CA LEU A 124 -17.72 4.04 2.12
C LEU A 124 -17.15 3.44 0.82
N VAL A 125 -15.87 3.71 0.53
CA VAL A 125 -15.21 3.16 -0.67
C VAL A 125 -15.24 1.64 -0.67
N TRP A 126 -14.84 0.99 0.42
CA TRP A 126 -14.80 -0.47 0.50
C TRP A 126 -16.19 -1.11 0.50
N THR A 127 -17.18 -0.48 1.14
CA THR A 127 -18.58 -0.91 1.03
C THR A 127 -19.06 -0.86 -0.42
N LEU A 128 -18.79 0.22 -1.16
CA LEU A 128 -19.21 0.35 -2.56
C LEU A 128 -18.51 -0.64 -3.49
N LEU A 129 -17.24 -0.95 -3.21
CA LEU A 129 -16.43 -1.90 -4.00
C LEU A 129 -16.82 -3.36 -3.74
N LEU A 130 -17.09 -3.74 -2.48
CA LEU A 130 -17.26 -5.14 -2.07
C LEU A 130 -18.71 -5.57 -1.83
N SER A 131 -19.68 -4.65 -1.85
CA SER A 131 -21.09 -5.02 -1.70
C SER A 131 -21.70 -5.50 -3.02
N PRO A 132 -22.23 -6.73 -3.10
CA PRO A 132 -22.90 -7.25 -4.29
C PRO A 132 -24.09 -6.37 -4.70
N ARG A 133 -24.82 -5.85 -3.70
CA ARG A 133 -25.94 -4.91 -3.88
C ARG A 133 -25.61 -3.61 -3.14
N ARG A 134 -25.34 -2.54 -3.89
CA ARG A 134 -24.61 -1.36 -3.38
C ARG A 134 -25.42 -0.40 -2.51
N PHE A 135 -26.73 -0.60 -2.39
CA PHE A 135 -27.64 0.29 -1.66
C PHE A 135 -28.77 -0.45 -0.91
N ASP A 136 -28.58 -1.73 -0.63
CA ASP A 136 -29.51 -2.52 0.18
C ASP A 136 -29.23 -2.33 1.69
N ALA A 137 -30.18 -2.69 2.56
CA ALA A 137 -29.99 -2.69 4.01
C ALA A 137 -28.75 -3.49 4.43
N SER A 138 -28.48 -4.59 3.72
CA SER A 138 -27.28 -5.42 3.88
C SER A 138 -25.96 -4.64 3.63
N ALA A 139 -25.94 -3.67 2.71
CA ALA A 139 -24.76 -2.85 2.43
C ALA A 139 -24.42 -1.90 3.59
N TRP A 140 -25.45 -1.33 4.22
CA TRP A 140 -25.28 -0.44 5.38
C TRP A 140 -24.81 -1.20 6.62
N LEU A 141 -25.30 -2.43 6.83
CA LEU A 141 -24.79 -3.33 7.86
C LEU A 141 -23.30 -3.65 7.64
N ARG A 142 -22.91 -3.99 6.41
CA ARG A 142 -21.49 -4.19 6.05
C ARG A 142 -20.65 -2.94 6.24
N ALA A 143 -21.18 -1.75 5.96
CA ALA A 143 -20.50 -0.48 6.26
C ALA A 143 -20.18 -0.34 7.75
N GLY A 144 -21.12 -0.71 8.63
CA GLY A 144 -20.87 -0.80 10.07
C GLY A 144 -19.72 -1.76 10.40
N GLY A 145 -19.70 -2.94 9.78
CA GLY A 145 -18.60 -3.92 9.88
C GLY A 145 -17.25 -3.35 9.47
N PHE A 146 -17.16 -2.72 8.29
CA PHE A 146 -15.94 -2.10 7.79
C PHE A 146 -15.47 -0.97 8.70
N TRP A 147 -16.39 -0.15 9.18
CA TRP A 147 -16.08 0.92 10.11
C TRP A 147 -15.46 0.41 11.42
N VAL A 148 -16.04 -0.65 12.01
CA VAL A 148 -15.48 -1.29 13.22
C VAL A 148 -14.12 -1.92 12.92
N LEU A 149 -13.99 -2.70 11.84
CA LEU A 149 -12.73 -3.32 11.42
C LEU A 149 -11.62 -2.27 11.24
N PHE A 150 -11.86 -1.25 10.42
CA PHE A 150 -10.86 -0.22 10.13
C PHE A 150 -10.53 0.64 11.35
N THR A 151 -11.52 0.93 12.21
CA THR A 151 -11.27 1.64 13.46
C THR A 151 -10.40 0.81 14.40
N THR A 152 -10.69 -0.48 14.57
CA THR A 152 -9.90 -1.39 15.42
C THR A 152 -8.47 -1.52 14.90
N LEU A 153 -8.27 -1.75 13.59
CA LEU A 153 -6.94 -1.79 12.97
C LEU A 153 -6.18 -0.46 13.17
N SER A 154 -6.88 0.65 13.04
CA SER A 154 -6.34 2.00 13.26
C SER A 154 -5.85 2.20 14.71
N LEU A 155 -6.64 1.77 15.69
CA LEU A 155 -6.30 1.84 17.11
C LEU A 155 -5.19 0.86 17.48
N HIS A 156 -5.20 -0.35 16.94
CA HIS A 156 -4.15 -1.35 17.15
C HIS A 156 -2.78 -0.83 16.71
N ARG A 157 -2.68 -0.29 15.49
CA ARG A 157 -1.43 0.30 14.97
C ARG A 157 -0.92 1.43 15.87
N LEU A 158 -1.83 2.25 16.38
CA LEU A 158 -1.50 3.36 17.29
C LEU A 158 -1.00 2.84 18.64
N ALA A 159 -1.69 1.88 19.24
CA ALA A 159 -1.31 1.31 20.51
C ALA A 159 0.00 0.51 20.44
N ALA A 160 0.19 -0.32 19.40
CA ALA A 160 1.44 -1.04 19.14
C ALA A 160 2.62 -0.06 18.98
N SER A 161 2.40 1.07 18.28
CA SER A 161 3.44 2.10 18.14
C SER A 161 3.85 2.68 19.49
N TYR A 162 2.91 2.91 20.42
CA TYR A 162 3.21 3.41 21.76
C TYR A 162 4.00 2.44 22.62
N VAL A 163 3.63 1.15 22.59
CA VAL A 163 4.36 0.12 23.34
C VAL A 163 5.80 0.07 22.85
N ARG A 164 6.01 0.05 21.53
CA ARG A 164 7.35 0.04 20.92
C ARG A 164 8.16 1.28 21.26
N THR A 165 7.59 2.49 21.15
CA THR A 165 8.30 3.73 21.50
C THR A 165 8.65 3.76 22.99
N SER A 166 7.73 3.33 23.85
CA SER A 166 7.95 3.26 25.29
C SER A 166 9.10 2.32 25.64
N LEU A 167 9.14 1.12 25.04
CA LEU A 167 10.20 0.14 25.24
C LEU A 167 11.55 0.66 24.74
N SER A 168 11.58 1.32 23.57
CA SER A 168 12.82 1.89 23.03
C SER A 168 13.39 3.03 23.88
N ALA A 169 12.53 3.79 24.56
CA ALA A 169 12.94 4.96 25.33
C ALA A 169 13.26 4.64 26.81
N HIS A 170 12.59 3.65 27.42
CA HIS A 170 12.69 3.41 28.87
C HIS A 170 13.01 1.95 29.25
N GLY A 171 13.26 1.07 28.27
CA GLY A 171 13.73 -0.31 28.49
C GLY A 171 12.86 -1.13 29.45
N LEU A 172 13.49 -1.73 30.47
CA LEU A 172 12.86 -2.64 31.43
C LEU A 172 11.74 -1.98 32.26
N SER A 173 11.86 -0.68 32.56
CA SER A 173 10.83 0.05 33.30
C SER A 173 9.53 0.21 32.50
N ALA A 174 9.65 0.36 31.18
CA ALA A 174 8.50 0.35 30.27
C ALA A 174 7.90 -1.06 30.13
N ALA A 175 8.72 -2.11 30.12
CA ALA A 175 8.24 -3.48 30.03
C ALA A 175 7.30 -3.84 31.19
N ARG A 176 7.66 -3.46 32.43
CA ARG A 176 6.80 -3.66 33.62
C ARG A 176 5.45 -2.93 33.48
N ARG A 177 5.47 -1.68 33.00
CA ARG A 177 4.25 -0.87 32.80
C ARG A 177 3.38 -1.36 31.64
N ARG A 178 3.90 -2.23 30.77
CA ARG A 178 3.22 -2.77 29.58
C ARG A 178 3.06 -4.29 29.63
N VAL A 179 3.12 -4.89 30.83
CA VAL A 179 3.08 -6.34 31.02
C VAL A 179 1.86 -6.99 30.36
N VAL A 180 0.68 -6.36 30.44
CA VAL A 180 -0.55 -6.88 29.81
C VAL A 180 -0.41 -6.92 28.29
N SER A 181 0.08 -5.85 27.66
CA SER A 181 0.26 -5.80 26.20
C SER A 181 1.32 -6.81 25.74
N LEU A 182 2.39 -6.97 26.51
CA LEU A 182 3.46 -7.93 26.21
C LEU A 182 3.02 -9.38 26.42
N ALA A 183 2.23 -9.65 27.47
CA ALA A 183 1.66 -10.96 27.74
C ALA A 183 0.67 -11.38 26.65
N VAL A 184 -0.21 -10.47 26.22
CA VAL A 184 -1.12 -10.72 25.08
C VAL A 184 -0.33 -10.98 23.80
N LEU A 185 0.70 -10.18 23.52
CA LEU A 185 1.57 -10.41 22.35
C LEU A 185 2.28 -11.76 22.43
N ALA A 186 2.85 -12.12 23.57
CA ALA A 186 3.51 -13.40 23.78
C ALA A 186 2.53 -14.56 23.59
N LEU A 187 1.32 -14.47 24.14
CA LEU A 187 0.27 -15.48 23.98
C LEU A 187 -0.10 -15.68 22.51
N VAL A 188 -0.26 -14.59 21.74
CA VAL A 188 -0.56 -14.65 20.31
C VAL A 188 0.60 -15.28 19.53
N LEU A 189 1.85 -14.93 19.86
CA LEU A 189 3.04 -15.52 19.21
C LEU A 189 3.18 -17.01 19.52
N LEU A 190 2.98 -17.41 20.78
CA LEU A 190 3.01 -18.82 21.18
C LEU A 190 1.90 -19.61 20.48
N GLY A 191 0.69 -19.05 20.41
CA GLY A 191 -0.41 -19.64 19.65
C GLY A 191 -0.09 -19.78 18.15
N ALA A 192 0.53 -18.76 17.55
CA ALA A 192 0.96 -18.82 16.14
C ALA A 192 2.03 -19.89 15.90
N VAL A 193 2.99 -20.06 16.82
CA VAL A 193 4.00 -21.13 16.76
C VAL A 193 3.35 -22.50 16.90
N TRP A 194 2.39 -22.66 17.82
CA TRP A 194 1.64 -23.90 17.99
C TRP A 194 0.88 -24.26 16.71
N VAL A 195 0.12 -23.33 16.14
CA VAL A 195 -0.58 -23.53 14.86
C VAL A 195 0.40 -23.89 13.73
N ALA A 196 1.53 -23.19 13.64
CA ALA A 196 2.53 -23.47 12.62
C ALA A 196 3.15 -24.87 12.78
N SER A 197 3.38 -25.33 14.01
CA SER A 197 3.92 -26.67 14.28
C SER A 197 2.97 -27.79 13.85
N GLU A 198 1.66 -27.63 14.04
CA GLU A 198 0.66 -28.62 13.62
C GLU A 198 0.44 -28.60 12.09
N ALA A 199 0.46 -27.41 11.49
CA ALA A 199 0.24 -27.24 10.06
C ALA A 199 1.47 -27.56 9.20
N TRP A 200 2.69 -27.57 9.76
CA TRP A 200 3.93 -27.67 8.98
C TRP A 200 4.03 -28.96 8.14
N ALA A 201 3.85 -30.13 8.76
CA ALA A 201 3.98 -31.41 8.08
C ALA A 201 2.99 -31.58 6.90
N PRO A 202 1.67 -31.36 7.06
CA PRO A 202 0.73 -31.47 5.95
C PRO A 202 0.94 -30.40 4.88
N LEU A 203 1.33 -29.17 5.25
CA LEU A 203 1.64 -28.12 4.28
C LEU A 203 2.90 -28.45 3.46
N ALA A 204 3.95 -28.97 4.10
CA ALA A 204 5.18 -29.37 3.41
C ALA A 204 4.94 -30.56 2.46
N ALA A 205 4.14 -31.54 2.90
CA ALA A 205 3.74 -32.66 2.05
C ALA A 205 2.89 -32.19 0.86
N GLY A 206 1.91 -31.31 1.10
CA GLY A 206 1.08 -30.72 0.05
C GLY A 206 1.90 -29.89 -0.94
N TRP A 207 2.85 -29.08 -0.46
CA TRP A 207 3.76 -28.31 -1.30
C TRP A 207 4.56 -29.18 -2.27
N ASN A 208 5.10 -30.29 -1.78
CA ASN A 208 5.86 -31.23 -2.60
C ASN A 208 4.99 -31.99 -3.61
N ALA A 209 3.68 -32.13 -3.35
CA ALA A 209 2.72 -32.80 -4.20
C ALA A 209 2.03 -31.87 -5.23
N GLY A 210 2.35 -30.58 -5.24
CA GLY A 210 1.79 -29.58 -6.15
C GLY A 210 0.77 -28.65 -5.49
N ILE A 211 0.36 -27.60 -6.21
CA ILE A 211 -0.40 -26.51 -5.59
C ILE A 211 -1.84 -26.92 -5.19
N GLY A 212 -2.48 -27.85 -5.90
CA GLY A 212 -3.81 -28.36 -5.53
C GLY A 212 -3.81 -28.99 -4.15
N PRO A 213 -2.98 -30.03 -3.91
CA PRO A 213 -2.76 -30.61 -2.58
C PRO A 213 -2.30 -29.59 -1.53
N PHE A 214 -1.46 -28.62 -1.91
CA PHE A 214 -1.04 -27.54 -1.01
C PHE A 214 -2.22 -26.64 -0.56
N LEU A 215 -3.08 -26.22 -1.49
CA LEU A 215 -4.28 -25.43 -1.18
C LEU A 215 -5.27 -26.23 -0.32
N ALA A 216 -5.43 -27.54 -0.58
CA ALA A 216 -6.22 -28.42 0.27
C ALA A 216 -5.63 -28.53 1.69
N ALA A 217 -4.30 -28.65 1.82
CA ALA A 217 -3.61 -28.66 3.11
C ALA A 217 -3.76 -27.33 3.86
N ILE A 218 -3.78 -26.19 3.16
CA ILE A 218 -4.13 -24.89 3.76
C ILE A 218 -5.56 -24.91 4.29
N GLY A 219 -6.53 -25.38 3.49
CA GLY A 219 -7.91 -25.51 3.91
C GLY A 219 -8.05 -26.35 5.19
N ALA A 220 -7.38 -27.50 5.25
CA ALA A 220 -7.37 -28.36 6.44
C ALA A 220 -6.71 -27.68 7.65
N ALA A 221 -5.59 -26.97 7.45
CA ALA A 221 -4.90 -26.24 8.52
C ALA A 221 -5.77 -25.14 9.14
N LEU A 222 -6.63 -24.49 8.35
CA LEU A 222 -7.57 -23.47 8.82
C LEU A 222 -8.70 -24.03 9.69
N GLU A 223 -8.94 -25.35 9.62
CA GLU A 223 -9.95 -26.05 10.41
C GLU A 223 -9.41 -26.67 11.70
N LEU A 224 -8.09 -26.67 11.91
CA LEU A 224 -7.48 -27.17 13.14
C LEU A 224 -8.03 -26.43 14.38
N PRO A 225 -8.29 -27.13 15.51
CA PRO A 225 -8.79 -26.50 16.73
C PRO A 225 -7.90 -25.36 17.22
N ALA A 226 -6.58 -25.54 17.20
CA ALA A 226 -5.61 -24.51 17.56
C ALA A 226 -5.76 -23.27 16.67
N THR A 227 -5.89 -23.45 15.35
CA THR A 227 -6.09 -22.36 14.39
C THR A 227 -7.38 -21.61 14.66
N ARG A 228 -8.48 -22.32 14.96
CA ARG A 228 -9.78 -21.70 15.28
C ARG A 228 -9.70 -20.83 16.54
N VAL A 229 -8.99 -21.30 17.58
CA VAL A 229 -8.80 -20.54 18.83
C VAL A 229 -7.92 -19.31 18.62
N VAL A 230 -6.77 -19.48 17.97
CA VAL A 230 -5.82 -18.37 17.72
C VAL A 230 -6.43 -17.33 16.77
N LEU A 231 -7.21 -17.76 15.78
CA LEU A 231 -7.87 -16.86 14.83
C LEU A 231 -9.19 -16.27 15.33
N ALA A 232 -9.75 -16.76 16.45
CA ALA A 232 -11.03 -16.31 16.99
C ALA A 232 -11.20 -14.77 17.07
N PRO A 233 -10.25 -13.99 17.62
CA PRO A 233 -10.40 -12.54 17.67
C PRO A 233 -10.41 -11.86 16.29
N PHE A 234 -9.68 -12.41 15.31
CA PHE A 234 -9.67 -11.86 13.96
C PHE A 234 -10.94 -12.24 13.19
N ARG A 235 -11.42 -13.48 13.36
CA ARG A 235 -12.71 -13.94 12.83
C ARG A 235 -13.86 -13.10 13.39
N ALA A 236 -13.87 -12.82 14.69
CA ALA A 236 -14.87 -11.95 15.33
C ALA A 236 -14.96 -10.55 14.69
N MET A 237 -13.84 -10.01 14.19
CA MET A 237 -13.83 -8.72 13.49
C MET A 237 -14.33 -8.80 12.04
N ILE A 238 -14.31 -9.98 11.41
CA ILE A 238 -14.67 -10.19 10.01
C ILE A 238 -16.12 -10.65 9.87
N ARG A 239 -16.64 -11.44 10.81
CA ARG A 239 -18.02 -11.97 10.79
C ARG A 239 -19.10 -10.93 10.45
N PRO A 240 -19.07 -9.68 10.97
CA PRO A 240 -20.06 -8.67 10.59
C PRO A 240 -20.04 -8.28 9.10
N LEU A 241 -18.97 -8.57 8.37
CA LEU A 241 -18.84 -8.29 6.93
C LEU A 241 -19.48 -9.38 6.06
N VAL A 242 -19.54 -10.61 6.58
CA VAL A 242 -20.05 -11.79 5.87
C VAL A 242 -21.45 -12.21 6.31
N ALA A 243 -21.96 -11.63 7.42
CA ALA A 243 -23.31 -11.91 7.91
C ALA A 243 -24.38 -11.71 6.83
N GLU A 244 -25.31 -12.67 6.76
CA GLU A 244 -26.35 -12.72 5.73
C GLU A 244 -27.67 -12.09 6.20
N SER A 245 -27.86 -12.01 7.52
CA SER A 245 -29.05 -11.46 8.15
C SER A 245 -28.74 -10.40 9.20
N ALA A 246 -29.71 -9.53 9.50
CA ALA A 246 -29.57 -8.51 10.55
C ALA A 246 -29.36 -9.12 11.95
N GLY A 247 -30.01 -10.26 12.25
CA GLY A 247 -29.87 -10.94 13.54
C GLY A 247 -28.47 -11.53 13.73
N GLU A 248 -27.97 -12.24 12.72
CA GLU A 248 -26.59 -12.74 12.70
C GLU A 248 -25.58 -11.59 12.80
N TRP A 249 -25.83 -10.51 12.06
CA TRP A 249 -25.00 -9.32 12.10
C TRP A 249 -24.93 -8.70 13.49
N LEU A 250 -26.04 -8.59 14.23
CA LEU A 250 -26.06 -8.05 15.60
C LEU A 250 -25.19 -8.89 16.54
N GLY A 251 -25.33 -10.23 16.48
CA GLY A 251 -24.51 -11.14 17.28
C GLY A 251 -23.02 -11.03 16.95
N ALA A 252 -22.68 -11.03 15.65
CA ALA A 252 -21.31 -10.86 15.19
C ALA A 252 -20.74 -9.48 15.59
N MET A 253 -21.52 -8.42 15.42
CA MET A 253 -21.13 -7.04 15.70
C MET A 253 -20.85 -6.84 17.18
N GLY A 254 -21.61 -7.46 18.08
CA GLY A 254 -21.35 -7.41 19.52
C GLY A 254 -19.92 -7.82 19.86
N SER A 255 -19.44 -8.94 19.32
CA SER A 255 -18.06 -9.41 19.54
C SER A 255 -17.00 -8.46 18.96
N ALA A 256 -17.24 -7.91 17.76
CA ALA A 256 -16.35 -6.95 17.13
C ALA A 256 -16.26 -5.63 17.92
N LEU A 257 -17.39 -5.17 18.48
CA LEU A 257 -17.46 -3.97 19.32
C LEU A 257 -16.73 -4.16 20.66
N VAL A 258 -16.77 -5.35 21.26
CA VAL A 258 -15.97 -5.65 22.46
C VAL A 258 -14.48 -5.51 22.13
N ILE A 259 -14.02 -6.08 21.02
CA ILE A 259 -12.62 -5.96 20.59
C ILE A 259 -12.26 -4.50 20.32
N LEU A 260 -13.14 -3.74 19.65
CA LEU A 260 -12.94 -2.30 19.43
C LEU A 260 -12.83 -1.54 20.76
N ALA A 261 -13.70 -1.82 21.72
CA ALA A 261 -13.70 -1.19 23.04
C ALA A 261 -12.42 -1.50 23.82
N LEU A 262 -11.95 -2.75 23.79
CA LEU A 262 -10.67 -3.13 24.40
C LEU A 262 -9.49 -2.35 23.78
N HIS A 263 -9.46 -2.21 22.45
CA HIS A 263 -8.43 -1.42 21.77
C HIS A 263 -8.54 0.08 22.10
N TYR A 264 -9.75 0.60 22.22
CA TYR A 264 -9.97 1.99 22.62
C TYR A 264 -9.48 2.26 24.05
N ILE A 265 -9.83 1.39 25.00
CA ILE A 265 -9.37 1.46 26.39
C ILE A 265 -7.84 1.36 26.43
N TRP A 266 -7.24 0.44 25.65
CA TRP A 266 -5.80 0.28 25.56
C TRP A 266 -5.10 1.55 25.08
N VAL A 267 -5.64 2.23 24.07
CA VAL A 267 -5.13 3.52 23.57
C VAL A 267 -5.25 4.62 24.62
N VAL A 268 -6.44 4.80 25.22
CA VAL A 268 -6.70 5.90 26.16
C VAL A 268 -5.93 5.73 27.46
N ARG A 269 -5.75 4.49 27.96
CA ARG A 269 -4.95 4.20 29.16
C ARG A 269 -3.44 4.27 28.94
N SER A 270 -2.97 4.37 27.70
CA SER A 270 -1.53 4.41 27.39
C SER A 270 -0.84 5.77 27.59
N ASP A 271 -1.51 6.70 28.29
CA ASP A 271 -1.27 8.15 28.42
C ASP A 271 0.19 8.59 28.67
N ALA A 272 0.96 7.85 29.48
CA ALA A 272 2.35 8.24 29.82
C ALA A 272 3.35 8.21 28.64
N ALA A 273 3.11 7.37 27.62
CA ALA A 273 3.99 7.29 26.44
C ALA A 273 3.61 8.32 25.35
N PHE A 274 2.42 8.91 25.45
CA PHE A 274 1.91 9.88 24.49
C PHE A 274 2.60 11.24 24.65
N GLU A 275 2.90 11.66 25.88
CA GLU A 275 3.53 12.95 26.18
C GLU A 275 4.94 13.06 25.57
N ALA A 276 5.83 12.11 25.91
CA ALA A 276 7.19 12.09 25.37
C ALA A 276 7.20 11.94 23.85
N ALA A 277 6.37 11.04 23.30
CA ALA A 277 6.33 10.79 21.86
C ALA A 277 5.71 11.96 21.07
N ALA A 278 4.65 12.61 21.56
CA ALA A 278 4.00 13.71 20.86
C ALA A 278 4.84 14.99 20.90
N VAL A 279 5.50 15.29 22.03
CA VAL A 279 6.42 16.43 22.15
C VAL A 279 7.66 16.18 21.30
N GLU A 280 8.31 15.02 21.42
CA GLU A 280 9.51 14.69 20.65
C GLU A 280 9.25 14.65 19.13
N VAL A 281 8.13 14.06 18.68
CA VAL A 281 7.77 14.04 17.25
C VAL A 281 7.41 15.44 16.75
N SER A 282 6.80 16.29 17.58
CA SER A 282 6.49 17.67 17.21
C SER A 282 7.74 18.54 17.15
N LEU A 283 8.67 18.40 18.10
CA LEU A 283 9.98 19.06 18.11
C LEU A 283 10.82 18.60 16.92
N ARG A 284 10.95 17.29 16.68
CA ARG A 284 11.65 16.76 15.49
C ARG A 284 11.00 17.19 14.18
N ARG A 285 9.69 17.48 14.14
CA ARG A 285 9.02 17.99 12.94
C ARG A 285 9.32 19.47 12.72
N VAL A 286 9.36 20.27 13.78
CA VAL A 286 9.81 21.66 13.73
C VAL A 286 11.28 21.71 13.33
N GLU A 287 12.11 20.86 13.91
CA GLU A 287 13.52 20.69 13.54
C GLU A 287 13.69 20.17 12.12
N ALA A 288 12.91 19.20 11.66
CA ALA A 288 13.00 18.71 10.28
C ALA A 288 12.51 19.76 9.27
N LEU A 289 11.54 20.60 9.64
CA LEU A 289 11.11 21.74 8.83
C LEU A 289 12.20 22.82 8.82
N SER A 290 12.73 23.21 9.99
CA SER A 290 13.81 24.18 10.10
C SER A 290 15.08 23.69 9.40
N ASP A 291 15.41 22.41 9.51
CA ASP A 291 16.48 21.75 8.77
C ASP A 291 16.21 21.71 7.27
N ARG A 292 14.96 21.53 6.82
CA ARG A 292 14.65 21.63 5.37
C ARG A 292 14.84 23.05 4.87
N PHE A 293 14.48 24.05 5.66
CA PHE A 293 14.74 25.45 5.33
C PHE A 293 16.24 25.78 5.40
N ARG A 294 16.98 25.22 6.36
CA ARG A 294 18.43 25.41 6.54
C ARG A 294 19.26 24.64 5.50
N LYS A 295 18.88 23.42 5.15
CA LYS A 295 19.50 22.58 4.10
C LYS A 295 19.21 23.11 2.69
N ARG A 296 18.15 23.89 2.48
CA ARG A 296 17.97 24.68 1.25
C ARG A 296 19.02 25.80 1.10
N ARG A 297 19.65 26.24 2.19
CA ARG A 297 20.68 27.30 2.19
C ARG A 297 22.12 26.80 2.18
N ARG A 298 22.39 25.51 2.48
CA ARG A 298 23.75 24.94 2.42
C ARG A 298 23.87 23.98 1.24
N PRO A 299 24.69 24.27 0.22
CA PRO A 299 24.99 23.29 -0.83
C PRO A 299 25.66 22.09 -0.18
N ARG A 300 24.98 20.93 -0.21
CA ARG A 300 25.55 19.66 0.28
C ARG A 300 26.66 19.27 -0.70
N ALA A 301 27.86 18.98 -0.20
CA ALA A 301 28.92 18.37 -1.01
C ALA A 301 28.40 17.04 -1.56
N VAL A 302 28.01 17.02 -2.83
CA VAL A 302 27.59 15.81 -3.52
C VAL A 302 28.87 15.06 -3.89
N ARG A 303 29.08 13.88 -3.28
CA ARG A 303 30.16 12.98 -3.68
C ARG A 303 29.98 12.68 -5.17
N ARG A 304 30.96 13.08 -5.98
CA ARG A 304 30.92 12.92 -7.45
C ARG A 304 31.20 11.46 -7.77
N GLU A 305 30.16 10.64 -7.79
CA GLU A 305 30.27 9.27 -8.28
C GLU A 305 30.32 9.27 -9.82
N PRO A 306 31.22 8.46 -10.43
CA PRO A 306 31.30 8.36 -11.86
C PRO A 306 29.95 7.88 -12.41
N PRO A 307 29.45 8.49 -13.51
CA PRO A 307 28.24 8.03 -14.15
C PRO A 307 28.44 6.60 -14.68
N PRO A 308 27.39 5.74 -14.67
CA PRO A 308 27.49 4.35 -15.12
C PRO A 308 27.83 4.22 -16.62
N TYR A 309 27.56 5.26 -17.41
CA TYR A 309 27.93 5.36 -18.82
C TYR A 309 28.49 6.76 -19.10
N ARG A 310 29.61 6.82 -19.81
CA ARG A 310 30.31 8.06 -20.15
C ARG A 310 29.66 8.71 -21.37
N LEU A 311 29.40 10.01 -21.30
CA LEU A 311 28.98 10.81 -22.45
C LEU A 311 30.23 11.18 -23.27
N ALA A 312 30.15 11.05 -24.59
CA ALA A 312 31.20 11.54 -25.48
C ALA A 312 31.33 13.08 -25.35
N PRO A 313 32.55 13.64 -25.43
CA PRO A 313 32.77 15.09 -25.30
C PRO A 313 32.15 15.90 -26.45
N VAL A 314 31.88 15.25 -27.59
CA VAL A 314 31.25 15.84 -28.77
C VAL A 314 30.05 14.99 -29.14
N GLY A 315 28.91 15.63 -29.45
CA GLY A 315 27.70 14.93 -29.84
C GLY A 315 26.46 15.84 -29.87
N PRO A 316 25.30 15.29 -30.26
CA PRO A 316 24.06 16.06 -30.32
C PRO A 316 23.64 16.53 -28.92
N PRO A 317 23.28 17.81 -28.73
CA PRO A 317 22.84 18.34 -27.43
C PRO A 317 21.64 17.59 -26.82
N ALA A 318 20.74 17.08 -27.65
CA ALA A 318 19.61 16.23 -27.24
C ALA A 318 20.10 14.95 -26.54
N GLY A 319 21.19 14.36 -27.00
CA GLY A 319 21.81 13.19 -26.37
C GLY A 319 22.36 13.50 -24.98
N ALA A 320 22.89 14.70 -24.76
CA ALA A 320 23.35 15.14 -23.44
C ALA A 320 22.19 15.30 -22.43
N ILE A 321 21.04 15.80 -22.89
CA ILE A 321 19.82 15.91 -22.08
C ILE A 321 19.27 14.53 -21.72
N LEU A 322 19.18 13.64 -22.72
CA LEU A 322 18.78 12.25 -22.52
C LEU A 322 19.71 11.55 -21.50
N TRP A 323 21.02 11.69 -21.70
CA TRP A 323 22.03 11.15 -20.80
C TRP A 323 21.88 11.67 -19.37
N LYS A 324 21.72 12.99 -19.19
CA LYS A 324 21.50 13.64 -17.89
C LYS A 324 20.33 12.98 -17.15
N ASN A 325 19.21 12.78 -17.84
CA ASN A 325 18.01 12.20 -17.25
C ASN A 325 18.16 10.71 -16.93
N LEU A 326 18.79 9.92 -17.82
CA LEU A 326 19.05 8.50 -17.58
C LEU A 326 20.02 8.30 -16.40
N VAL A 327 21.08 9.12 -16.30
CA VAL A 327 22.01 9.09 -15.17
C VAL A 327 21.31 9.47 -13.87
N ALA A 328 20.36 10.42 -13.90
CA ALA A 328 19.58 10.77 -12.72
C ALA A 328 18.77 9.59 -12.16
N VAL A 329 18.22 8.74 -13.04
CA VAL A 329 17.48 7.53 -12.65
C VAL A 329 18.41 6.50 -12.00
N THR A 330 19.54 6.21 -12.66
CA THR A 330 20.50 5.19 -12.19
C THR A 330 21.12 5.53 -10.85
N ARG A 331 21.32 6.81 -10.55
CA ARG A 331 21.86 7.30 -9.27
C ARG A 331 20.94 7.11 -8.07
N THR A 332 19.67 6.74 -8.26
CA THR A 332 18.77 6.44 -7.14
C THR A 332 18.99 5.04 -6.54
N GLY A 333 19.82 4.19 -7.16
CA GLY A 333 20.09 2.79 -6.73
C GLY A 333 18.93 1.82 -6.97
N ARG A 334 17.69 2.33 -7.07
CA ARG A 334 16.46 1.57 -7.36
C ARG A 334 16.48 0.77 -8.67
N PRO A 335 16.92 1.30 -9.83
CA PRO A 335 16.84 0.55 -11.08
C PRO A 335 17.80 -0.65 -11.09
N ARG A 336 18.96 -0.55 -10.41
CA ARG A 336 19.88 -1.69 -10.27
C ARG A 336 19.22 -2.83 -9.48
N GLY A 337 18.57 -2.51 -8.36
CA GLY A 337 17.82 -3.50 -7.57
C GLY A 337 16.73 -4.17 -8.40
N ILE A 338 15.92 -3.37 -9.12
CA ILE A 338 14.85 -3.89 -9.99
C ILE A 338 15.42 -4.80 -11.09
N ALA A 339 16.49 -4.39 -11.78
CA ALA A 339 17.09 -5.19 -12.84
C ALA A 339 17.64 -6.52 -12.31
N VAL A 340 18.30 -6.52 -11.15
CA VAL A 340 18.80 -7.75 -10.49
C VAL A 340 17.64 -8.65 -10.08
N THR A 341 16.57 -8.09 -9.50
CA THR A 341 15.37 -8.86 -9.14
C THR A 341 14.69 -9.49 -10.36
N LEU A 342 14.54 -8.75 -11.45
CA LEU A 342 13.95 -9.27 -12.69
C LEU A 342 14.83 -10.35 -13.32
N ALA A 343 16.15 -10.16 -13.34
CA ALA A 343 17.08 -11.15 -13.87
C ALA A 343 17.10 -12.44 -13.03
N ALA A 344 17.26 -12.32 -11.71
CA ALA A 344 17.25 -13.47 -10.81
C ALA A 344 15.89 -14.18 -10.81
N GLY A 345 14.79 -13.41 -10.77
CA GLY A 345 13.43 -13.94 -10.89
C GLY A 345 13.21 -14.65 -12.22
N GLY A 346 13.69 -14.08 -13.33
CA GLY A 346 13.61 -14.68 -14.66
C GLY A 346 14.32 -16.02 -14.76
N ILE A 347 15.53 -16.14 -14.20
CA ILE A 347 16.28 -17.41 -14.17
C ILE A 347 15.52 -18.47 -13.38
N VAL A 348 15.05 -18.12 -12.17
CA VAL A 348 14.31 -19.05 -11.30
C VAL A 348 13.02 -19.50 -11.99
N VAL A 349 12.23 -18.55 -12.48
CA VAL A 349 10.92 -18.81 -13.07
C VAL A 349 11.04 -19.56 -14.40
N ALA A 350 12.06 -19.28 -15.22
CA ALA A 350 12.35 -20.07 -16.42
C ALA A 350 12.68 -21.52 -16.08
N ALA A 351 13.53 -21.76 -15.06
CA ALA A 351 13.88 -23.11 -14.63
C ALA A 351 12.68 -23.88 -14.08
N LEU A 352 11.78 -23.19 -13.38
CA LEU A 352 10.53 -23.75 -12.86
C LEU A 352 9.52 -24.05 -13.97
N SER A 353 9.46 -23.22 -15.03
CA SER A 353 8.47 -23.35 -16.11
C SER A 353 8.51 -24.68 -16.85
N PHE A 354 9.65 -25.38 -16.91
CA PHE A 354 9.81 -26.66 -17.59
C PHE A 354 9.47 -27.87 -16.71
N ARG A 355 9.04 -27.66 -15.46
CA ARG A 355 8.53 -28.74 -14.60
C ARG A 355 7.06 -28.97 -14.90
N SER A 356 6.67 -30.23 -15.09
CA SER A 356 5.40 -30.65 -15.69
C SER A 356 4.12 -30.24 -14.94
N ASP A 357 4.20 -29.78 -13.68
CA ASP A 357 3.04 -29.41 -12.86
C ASP A 357 3.17 -28.06 -12.13
N ASP A 358 4.14 -27.21 -12.53
CA ASP A 358 4.49 -26.04 -11.70
C ASP A 358 3.62 -24.80 -11.96
N GLN A 359 2.48 -24.75 -11.27
CA GLN A 359 1.55 -23.61 -11.25
C GLN A 359 2.17 -22.34 -10.65
N VAL A 360 3.33 -22.41 -9.98
CA VAL A 360 4.03 -21.23 -9.43
C VAL A 360 4.60 -20.37 -10.55
N ALA A 361 5.23 -20.99 -11.55
CA ALA A 361 5.74 -20.25 -12.71
C ALA A 361 4.59 -19.54 -13.42
N GLU A 362 3.49 -20.24 -13.68
CA GLU A 362 2.31 -19.67 -14.33
C GLU A 362 1.73 -18.49 -13.54
N PHE A 363 1.55 -18.63 -12.21
CA PHE A 363 1.07 -17.56 -11.35
C PHE A 363 1.98 -16.32 -11.41
N VAL A 364 3.30 -16.50 -11.30
CA VAL A 364 4.27 -15.40 -11.40
C VAL A 364 4.20 -14.75 -12.78
N GLY A 365 4.01 -15.54 -13.84
CA GLY A 365 3.85 -15.05 -15.20
C GLY A 365 2.65 -14.12 -15.35
N TRP A 366 1.49 -14.54 -14.84
CA TRP A 366 0.26 -13.74 -14.87
C TRP A 366 0.39 -12.45 -14.07
N VAL A 367 1.00 -12.51 -12.88
CA VAL A 367 1.27 -11.31 -12.06
C VAL A 367 2.21 -10.35 -12.81
N ALA A 368 3.29 -10.86 -13.40
CA ALA A 368 4.24 -10.04 -14.15
C ALA A 368 3.58 -9.37 -15.38
N ALA A 369 2.78 -10.12 -16.15
CA ALA A 369 2.02 -9.59 -17.27
C ALA A 369 1.00 -8.52 -16.83
N MET A 370 0.23 -8.79 -15.78
CA MET A 370 -0.74 -7.85 -15.21
C MET A 370 -0.07 -6.55 -14.77
N VAL A 371 1.06 -6.63 -14.05
CA VAL A 371 1.81 -5.44 -13.63
C VAL A 371 2.38 -4.70 -14.83
N GLY A 372 2.91 -5.40 -15.83
CA GLY A 372 3.40 -4.80 -17.08
C GLY A 372 2.32 -3.98 -17.81
N VAL A 373 1.10 -4.52 -17.91
CA VAL A 373 -0.07 -3.84 -18.48
C VAL A 373 -0.50 -2.68 -17.59
N PHE A 374 -0.56 -2.86 -16.28
CA PHE A 374 -0.95 -1.81 -15.34
C PHE A 374 -0.01 -0.58 -15.39
N LEU A 375 1.26 -0.80 -15.72
CA LEU A 375 2.24 0.27 -15.87
C LEU A 375 1.96 1.21 -17.05
N PHE A 376 1.11 0.85 -18.03
CA PHE A 376 0.67 1.83 -19.03
C PHE A 376 -0.11 2.98 -18.39
N ALA A 377 -1.04 2.67 -17.48
CA ALA A 377 -1.89 3.67 -16.84
C ALA A 377 -1.14 4.47 -15.77
N VAL A 378 -0.29 3.81 -14.98
CA VAL A 378 0.29 4.42 -13.76
C VAL A 378 1.79 4.72 -13.91
N GLY A 379 2.50 4.04 -14.80
CA GLY A 379 3.93 4.16 -15.02
C GLY A 379 4.39 5.59 -15.35
N PRO A 380 3.70 6.34 -16.24
CA PRO A 380 4.06 7.72 -16.54
C PRO A 380 3.98 8.65 -15.32
N GLN A 381 3.22 8.31 -14.27
CA GLN A 381 3.16 9.12 -13.05
C GLN A 381 4.35 8.87 -12.10
N TRP A 382 4.94 7.68 -12.19
CA TRP A 382 6.01 7.20 -11.32
C TRP A 382 7.39 7.49 -11.90
N VAL A 383 7.57 7.32 -13.21
CA VAL A 383 8.81 7.65 -13.92
C VAL A 383 8.79 9.16 -14.23
N ARG A 384 9.51 9.95 -13.43
CA ARG A 384 9.57 11.42 -13.53
C ARG A 384 10.96 11.90 -13.87
N SER A 385 11.47 11.43 -14.99
CA SER A 385 12.79 11.77 -15.52
C SER A 385 12.64 12.55 -16.82
N ASP A 386 11.77 13.54 -16.75
CA ASP A 386 11.38 14.44 -17.84
C ASP A 386 11.24 15.87 -17.30
N LEU A 387 10.71 16.76 -18.13
CA LEU A 387 10.44 18.16 -17.82
C LEU A 387 9.78 18.40 -16.46
N ARG A 388 8.94 17.48 -15.95
CA ARG A 388 8.29 17.63 -14.64
C ARG A 388 9.29 17.68 -13.49
N GLY A 389 10.41 16.97 -13.62
CA GLY A 389 11.52 17.00 -12.68
C GLY A 389 12.32 18.30 -12.74
N ASP A 390 12.41 18.91 -13.91
CA ASP A 390 13.19 20.13 -14.17
C ASP A 390 12.36 21.41 -14.26
N LEU A 391 11.08 21.38 -13.88
CA LEU A 391 10.20 22.56 -13.84
C LEU A 391 10.79 23.73 -13.02
N SER A 392 11.59 23.44 -12.00
CA SER A 392 12.26 24.47 -11.18
C SER A 392 13.46 25.12 -11.87
N LYS A 393 13.88 24.61 -13.03
CA LYS A 393 15.02 25.08 -13.82
C LYS A 393 14.61 25.52 -15.22
N LEU A 394 13.34 25.86 -15.43
CA LEU A 394 12.81 26.25 -16.74
C LEU A 394 13.58 27.42 -17.37
N ASP A 395 14.00 28.40 -16.58
CA ASP A 395 14.75 29.56 -17.08
C ASP A 395 16.11 29.14 -17.65
N LEU A 396 16.76 28.14 -17.04
CA LEU A 396 18.00 27.54 -17.54
C LEU A 396 17.75 26.70 -18.79
N LEU A 397 16.67 25.92 -18.83
CA LEU A 397 16.33 25.12 -20.02
C LEU A 397 16.01 25.99 -21.23
N ARG A 398 15.40 27.16 -21.01
CA ARG A 398 15.08 28.15 -22.06
C ARG A 398 16.31 28.88 -22.60
N SER A 399 17.40 28.95 -21.84
CA SER A 399 18.64 29.58 -22.29
C SER A 399 19.52 28.65 -23.13
N TYR A 400 19.19 27.36 -23.22
CA TYR A 400 19.96 26.42 -24.03
C TYR A 400 19.81 26.74 -25.53
N PRO A 401 20.92 26.77 -26.30
CA PRO A 401 20.91 27.06 -27.72
C PRO A 401 20.47 25.84 -28.54
N ILE A 402 19.29 25.29 -28.23
CA ILE A 402 18.73 24.10 -28.88
C ILE A 402 17.26 24.34 -29.26
N PRO A 403 16.78 23.74 -30.36
CA PRO A 403 15.37 23.83 -30.71
C PRO A 403 14.48 23.26 -29.59
N ALA A 404 13.39 23.96 -29.26
CA ALA A 404 12.46 23.55 -28.21
C ALA A 404 11.92 22.12 -28.44
N ARG A 405 11.65 21.73 -29.70
CA ARG A 405 11.24 20.36 -30.06
C ARG A 405 12.26 19.30 -29.65
N SER A 406 13.55 19.58 -29.82
CA SER A 406 14.63 18.64 -29.51
C SER A 406 14.85 18.53 -28.00
N LEU A 407 14.69 19.63 -27.28
CA LEU A 407 14.68 19.65 -25.82
C LEU A 407 13.52 18.80 -25.29
N VAL A 408 12.29 19.05 -25.73
CA VAL A 408 11.10 18.31 -25.29
C VAL A 408 11.21 16.84 -25.65
N ALA A 409 11.61 16.50 -26.87
CA ALA A 409 11.79 15.11 -27.30
C ALA A 409 12.83 14.38 -26.44
N ALA A 410 13.98 14.99 -26.17
CA ALA A 410 15.02 14.40 -25.32
C ALA A 410 14.57 14.20 -23.87
N GLU A 411 13.82 15.16 -23.33
CA GLU A 411 13.27 15.08 -21.97
C GLU A 411 12.18 14.00 -21.84
N VAL A 412 11.33 13.82 -22.85
CA VAL A 412 10.30 12.77 -22.84
C VAL A 412 10.93 11.39 -23.08
N ALA A 413 11.89 11.29 -24.01
CA ALA A 413 12.55 10.04 -24.37
C ALA A 413 13.18 9.33 -23.16
N SER A 414 13.72 10.04 -22.18
CA SER A 414 14.25 9.42 -20.96
C SER A 414 13.19 8.70 -20.14
N SER A 415 12.05 9.34 -19.89
CA SER A 415 10.93 8.71 -19.16
C SER A 415 10.36 7.54 -19.96
N THR A 416 10.21 7.70 -21.28
CA THR A 416 9.71 6.66 -22.19
C THR A 416 10.62 5.43 -22.20
N LEU A 417 11.94 5.61 -22.32
CA LEU A 417 12.90 4.49 -22.34
C LEU A 417 12.91 3.73 -21.01
N VAL A 418 12.89 4.44 -19.88
CA VAL A 418 12.90 3.80 -18.55
C VAL A 418 11.61 3.01 -18.32
N LEU A 419 10.46 3.58 -18.68
CA LEU A 419 9.18 2.89 -18.56
C LEU A 419 9.10 1.68 -19.49
N SER A 420 9.52 1.83 -20.75
CA SER A 420 9.52 0.74 -21.73
C SER A 420 10.44 -0.39 -21.31
N ALA A 421 11.64 -0.08 -20.80
CA ALA A 421 12.57 -1.09 -20.29
C ALA A 421 11.99 -1.87 -19.09
N LEU A 422 11.28 -1.19 -18.20
CA LEU A 422 10.62 -1.84 -17.06
C LEU A 422 9.48 -2.77 -17.52
N GLN A 423 8.63 -2.29 -18.44
CA GLN A 423 7.55 -3.10 -18.99
C GLN A 423 8.08 -4.30 -19.77
N LEU A 424 9.10 -4.11 -20.61
CA LEU A 424 9.76 -5.19 -21.34
C LEU A 424 10.40 -6.20 -20.40
N GLY A 425 11.02 -5.77 -19.30
CA GLY A 425 11.56 -6.67 -18.29
C GLY A 425 10.47 -7.53 -17.62
N LEU A 426 9.31 -6.96 -17.34
CA LEU A 426 8.15 -7.68 -16.77
C LEU A 426 7.50 -8.62 -17.78
N LEU A 427 7.34 -8.19 -19.04
CA LEU A 427 6.81 -9.05 -20.11
C LEU A 427 7.79 -10.17 -20.45
N GLY A 428 9.09 -9.92 -20.42
CA GLY A 428 10.12 -10.95 -20.56
C GLY A 428 10.07 -11.95 -19.42
N LEU A 429 9.90 -11.49 -18.17
CA LEU A 429 9.67 -12.38 -17.02
C LEU A 429 8.42 -13.23 -17.21
N ALA A 430 7.31 -12.64 -17.67
CA ALA A 430 6.08 -13.38 -17.95
C ALA A 430 6.28 -14.42 -19.07
N TYR A 431 6.93 -14.04 -20.16
CA TYR A 431 7.26 -14.95 -21.26
C TYR A 431 8.09 -16.15 -20.78
N LEU A 432 9.13 -15.91 -19.98
CA LEU A 432 9.96 -16.97 -19.40
C LEU A 432 9.17 -17.89 -18.47
N ALA A 433 8.20 -17.34 -17.74
CA ALA A 433 7.32 -18.09 -16.85
C ALA A 433 6.40 -19.06 -17.57
N PHE A 434 5.96 -18.68 -18.77
CA PHE A 434 5.07 -19.47 -19.59
C PHE A 434 5.81 -20.38 -20.59
N LEU A 435 7.14 -20.31 -20.65
CA LEU A 435 7.94 -20.91 -21.71
C LEU A 435 7.77 -22.43 -21.81
N GLY A 436 7.74 -23.13 -20.67
CA GLY A 436 7.54 -24.58 -20.63
C GLY A 436 6.08 -25.03 -20.73
N ASN A 437 5.11 -24.12 -20.65
CA ASN A 437 3.69 -24.45 -20.77
C ASN A 437 3.30 -24.60 -22.26
N ARG A 438 3.14 -25.86 -22.69
CA ARG A 438 2.81 -26.25 -24.07
C ARG A 438 1.32 -26.19 -24.39
N GLU A 439 0.46 -26.22 -23.37
CA GLU A 439 -1.00 -26.22 -23.52
C GLU A 439 -1.59 -24.80 -23.43
N MET A 440 -0.78 -23.81 -23.07
CA MET A 440 -1.21 -22.42 -22.96
C MET A 440 -1.60 -21.82 -24.31
N GLU A 441 -2.77 -21.18 -24.35
CA GLU A 441 -3.16 -20.25 -25.40
C GLU A 441 -2.87 -18.80 -24.99
N PRO A 442 -2.33 -17.95 -25.88
CA PRO A 442 -1.89 -18.26 -27.24
C PRO A 442 -0.63 -19.14 -27.28
N ASP A 443 -0.43 -19.84 -28.40
CA ASP A 443 0.71 -20.75 -28.60
C ASP A 443 2.09 -20.05 -28.48
N LEU A 444 3.17 -20.83 -28.42
CA LEU A 444 4.52 -20.26 -28.23
C LEU A 444 4.92 -19.31 -29.37
N ALA A 445 4.50 -19.59 -30.60
CA ALA A 445 4.80 -18.76 -31.76
C ALA A 445 4.15 -17.38 -31.63
N LEU A 446 2.87 -17.34 -31.30
CA LEU A 446 2.13 -16.09 -31.11
C LEU A 446 2.62 -15.33 -29.87
N ARG A 447 2.97 -16.00 -28.78
CA ARG A 447 3.60 -15.37 -27.59
C ARG A 447 4.94 -14.72 -27.94
N SER A 448 5.77 -15.40 -28.72
CA SER A 448 7.05 -14.88 -29.19
C SER A 448 6.87 -13.67 -30.10
N ALA A 449 5.91 -13.76 -31.03
CA ALA A 449 5.54 -12.65 -31.91
C ALA A 449 5.00 -11.45 -31.13
N ALA A 450 4.18 -11.69 -30.10
CA ALA A 450 3.65 -10.64 -29.24
C ALA A 450 4.76 -9.94 -28.43
N LEU A 451 5.74 -10.69 -27.90
CA LEU A 451 6.89 -10.10 -27.20
C LEU A 451 7.76 -9.28 -28.15
N ALA A 452 8.01 -9.78 -29.36
CA ALA A 452 8.75 -9.05 -30.39
C ALA A 452 8.02 -7.76 -30.82
N ALA A 453 6.70 -7.84 -31.01
CA ALA A 453 5.85 -6.69 -31.30
C ALA A 453 5.90 -5.68 -30.14
N ALA A 454 5.85 -6.15 -28.89
CA ALA A 454 5.97 -5.29 -27.71
C ALA A 454 7.32 -4.56 -27.68
N PHE A 455 8.43 -5.22 -28.05
CA PHE A 455 9.76 -4.59 -28.12
C PHE A 455 9.80 -3.39 -29.08
N VAL A 456 9.08 -3.48 -30.20
CA VAL A 456 9.02 -2.42 -31.22
C VAL A 456 7.99 -1.34 -30.86
N LEU A 457 6.80 -1.75 -30.41
CA LEU A 457 5.66 -0.85 -30.24
C LEU A 457 5.64 -0.13 -28.88
N LEU A 458 6.14 -0.76 -27.81
CA LEU A 458 6.06 -0.19 -26.46
C LEU A 458 6.69 1.20 -26.34
N PRO A 459 7.89 1.47 -26.89
CA PRO A 459 8.46 2.81 -26.84
C PRO A 459 7.59 3.86 -27.51
N ALA A 460 6.95 3.53 -28.64
CA ALA A 460 6.06 4.44 -29.34
C ALA A 460 4.77 4.69 -28.55
N VAL A 461 4.16 3.63 -27.99
CA VAL A 461 2.97 3.77 -27.14
C VAL A 461 3.27 4.64 -25.92
N ASN A 462 4.36 4.35 -25.20
CA ASN A 462 4.77 5.11 -24.02
C ASN A 462 5.20 6.55 -24.33
N LEU A 463 5.54 6.86 -25.59
CA LEU A 463 5.83 8.22 -26.03
C LEU A 463 4.55 9.04 -26.20
N LEU A 464 3.46 8.40 -26.63
CA LEU A 464 2.17 9.04 -26.87
C LEU A 464 1.41 9.35 -25.57
N GLY A 465 1.72 8.64 -24.48
CA GLY A 465 1.09 8.79 -23.16
C GLY A 465 0.08 7.70 -22.90
#